data_AF-A0A661D9N3-F1
#
_entry.id   AF-A0A661D9N3-F1
#
_cell.length_a   1.000
_cell.length_b   1.000
_cell.length_c   1.000
_cell.angle_alpha   90.00
_cell.angle_beta   90.00
_cell.angle_gamma   90.00
#
_symmetry.space_group_name_H-M   'P 1'
#
loop_
_entity.id
_entity.type
_entity.pdbx_description
1 polymer ?
#
loop_
_entity_poly.entity_id
_entity_poly.type
_entity_poly.pdbx_seq_one_letter_code
_entity_poly.pdbx_strand_id
1 'polypeptide(L)'
;DDGYQVVSDLSNLSTRGSIGPGKNLIGGFVVSGNMPKRILIRAIGPTLVGFGITDAVDSARLVLSHHVDGDMITIGDNLGWSTHPGSSQIAEVSARAGAFALEPDSLDSALLLWLEPGVYTAQVQPGQSGQSGTALVEVYQTE
;
A
#
# COMPACT_ATOMS: atom_id res chain seq x y z
N ASP A 1 -14.51 18.52 33.65
CA ASP A 1 -13.97 19.09 32.40
C ASP A 1 -12.87 18.13 32.02
N ASP A 2 -13.31 17.00 31.49
CA ASP A 2 -12.48 15.81 31.39
C ASP A 2 -11.84 15.88 30.02
N GLY A 3 -10.59 16.38 30.00
CA GLY A 3 -9.80 16.67 28.82
C GLY A 3 -9.44 15.43 28.00
N TYR A 4 -10.45 14.78 27.43
CA TYR A 4 -10.30 13.83 26.34
C TYR A 4 -9.76 14.60 25.13
N GLN A 5 -8.44 14.57 24.99
CA GLN A 5 -7.80 14.84 23.72
C GLN A 5 -8.22 13.70 22.79
N VAL A 6 -9.23 13.93 21.95
CA VAL A 6 -9.47 13.05 20.82
C VAL A 6 -8.29 13.26 19.88
N VAL A 7 -7.30 12.38 19.97
CA VAL A 7 -6.21 12.35 19.00
C VAL A 7 -6.82 11.80 17.72
N SER A 8 -7.24 12.69 16.82
CA SER A 8 -7.70 12.32 15.49
C SER A 8 -6.48 12.14 14.59
N ASP A 9 -5.94 10.93 14.55
CA ASP A 9 -4.91 10.58 13.58
C ASP A 9 -5.58 10.07 12.29
N LEU A 10 -4.99 10.42 11.14
CA LEU A 10 -5.41 9.85 9.85
C LEU A 10 -5.10 8.34 9.87
N SER A 11 -6.13 7.51 9.92
CA SER A 11 -6.00 6.05 9.98
C SER A 11 -5.52 5.46 8.64
N ASN A 12 -6.00 6.02 7.54
CA ASN A 12 -5.68 5.54 6.20
C ASN A 12 -5.88 6.58 5.12
N LEU A 13 -5.20 6.37 3.98
CA LEU A 13 -5.38 7.11 2.75
C LEU A 13 -5.42 6.14 1.59
N SER A 14 -6.33 6.38 0.64
CA SER A 14 -6.44 5.58 -0.58
C SER A 14 -6.58 6.49 -1.80
N THR A 15 -5.83 6.18 -2.86
CA THR A 15 -5.90 6.90 -4.14
C THR A 15 -6.05 5.90 -5.28
N ARG A 16 -7.02 6.11 -6.15
CA ARG A 16 -7.22 5.33 -7.38
C ARG A 16 -6.80 6.13 -8.59
N GLY A 17 -6.08 5.52 -9.53
CA GLY A 17 -5.66 6.17 -10.76
C GLY A 17 -5.15 5.18 -11.79
N SER A 18 -4.99 5.63 -13.02
CA SER A 18 -4.43 4.80 -14.09
C SER A 18 -2.91 4.73 -14.03
N ILE A 19 -2.37 3.52 -14.21
CA ILE A 19 -0.95 3.22 -14.34
C ILE A 19 -0.66 2.63 -15.74
N GLY A 20 0.62 2.62 -16.14
CA GLY A 20 1.06 2.11 -17.43
C GLY A 20 2.56 2.32 -17.65
N PRO A 21 3.09 2.07 -18.86
CA PRO A 21 4.50 2.32 -19.17
C PRO A 21 4.90 3.77 -18.88
N GLY A 22 5.88 3.96 -17.99
CA GLY A 22 6.33 5.28 -17.54
C GLY A 22 5.32 6.06 -16.69
N LYS A 23 4.22 5.42 -16.26
CA LYS A 23 3.15 6.02 -15.47
C LYS A 23 2.89 5.19 -14.22
N ASN A 24 3.31 5.72 -13.09
CA ASN A 24 3.16 5.08 -11.78
C ASN A 24 2.15 5.85 -10.94
N LEU A 25 1.46 5.15 -10.04
CA LEU A 25 0.67 5.78 -8.99
C LEU A 25 1.53 5.88 -7.73
N ILE A 26 1.47 7.03 -7.05
CA ILE A 26 2.34 7.33 -5.91
C ILE A 26 1.50 7.63 -4.67
N GLY A 27 1.74 6.89 -3.59
CA GLY A 27 1.29 7.19 -2.25
C GLY A 27 2.48 7.63 -1.39
N GLY A 28 2.74 8.94 -1.33
CA GLY A 28 3.74 9.50 -0.43
C GLY A 28 3.17 9.70 0.97
N PHE A 29 3.92 9.36 2.01
CA PHE A 29 3.50 9.56 3.39
C PHE A 29 4.69 9.77 4.32
N VAL A 30 4.41 10.32 5.50
CA VAL A 30 5.40 10.56 6.55
C VAL A 30 5.00 9.78 7.79
N VAL A 31 5.93 9.00 8.32
CA VAL A 31 5.80 8.41 9.65
C VAL A 31 6.35 9.45 10.64
N SER A 32 5.45 10.07 11.40
CA SER A 32 5.80 11.09 12.39
C SER A 32 6.02 10.48 13.78
N GLY A 33 6.70 11.24 14.65
CA GLY A 33 6.99 10.85 16.03
C GLY A 33 8.43 10.39 16.22
N ASN A 34 8.66 9.62 17.28
CA ASN A 34 9.99 9.15 17.69
C ASN A 34 10.06 7.63 17.86
N MET A 35 9.00 6.91 17.50
CA MET A 35 8.91 5.45 17.59
C MET A 35 8.46 4.88 16.25
N PRO A 36 8.89 3.65 15.91
CA PRO A 36 8.37 2.94 14.76
C PRO A 36 6.85 2.80 14.81
N LYS A 37 6.21 2.88 13.64
CA LYS A 37 4.78 2.60 13.47
C LYS A 37 4.57 1.42 12.54
N ARG A 38 3.50 0.65 12.76
CA ARG A 38 3.20 -0.49 11.90
C ARG A 38 2.30 -0.05 10.76
N ILE A 39 2.84 -0.09 9.55
CA ILE A 39 2.17 0.40 8.35
C ILE A 39 1.83 -0.78 7.43
N LEU A 40 0.56 -0.85 7.03
CA LEU A 40 0.09 -1.70 5.95
C LEU A 40 0.00 -0.86 4.68
N ILE A 41 0.63 -1.31 3.61
CA ILE A 41 0.62 -0.67 2.30
C ILE A 41 0.11 -1.68 1.29
N ARG A 42 -0.85 -1.28 0.46
CA ARG A 42 -1.49 -2.14 -0.52
C ARG A 42 -1.51 -1.50 -1.91
N ALA A 43 -1.31 -2.33 -2.92
CA ALA A 43 -1.45 -1.98 -4.33
C ALA A 43 -2.45 -2.92 -4.99
N ILE A 44 -3.60 -2.39 -5.40
CA ILE A 44 -4.73 -3.19 -5.87
C ILE A 44 -4.94 -2.96 -7.36
N GLY A 45 -4.88 -4.03 -8.14
CA GLY A 45 -5.25 -4.13 -9.54
C GLY A 45 -6.37 -5.16 -9.70
N PRO A 46 -6.06 -6.47 -9.78
CA PRO A 46 -7.07 -7.51 -10.06
C PRO A 46 -8.32 -7.48 -9.18
N THR A 47 -8.19 -7.28 -7.86
CA THR A 47 -9.35 -7.27 -6.96
C THR A 47 -10.34 -6.13 -7.29
N LEU A 48 -9.91 -5.06 -7.99
CA LEU A 48 -10.82 -3.97 -8.39
C LEU A 48 -11.91 -4.41 -9.38
N VAL A 49 -11.70 -5.51 -10.12
CA VAL A 49 -12.73 -6.08 -11.01
C VAL A 49 -13.97 -6.49 -10.21
N GLY A 50 -13.79 -7.06 -9.02
CA GLY A 50 -14.89 -7.41 -8.10
C GLY A 50 -15.69 -6.20 -7.61
N PHE A 51 -15.13 -4.99 -7.73
CA PHE A 51 -15.78 -3.71 -7.43
C PHE A 51 -16.35 -3.03 -8.68
N GLY A 52 -16.41 -3.71 -9.82
CA GLY A 52 -16.96 -3.19 -11.08
C GLY A 52 -16.02 -2.29 -11.88
N ILE A 53 -14.73 -2.25 -11.54
CA ILE A 53 -13.71 -1.53 -12.33
C ILE A 53 -13.23 -2.43 -13.47
N THR A 54 -13.81 -2.22 -14.66
CA THR A 54 -13.58 -3.09 -15.81
C THR A 54 -12.23 -2.87 -16.51
N ASP A 55 -11.56 -1.75 -16.23
CA ASP A 55 -10.24 -1.39 -16.78
C ASP A 55 -9.12 -1.56 -15.75
N ALA A 56 -9.33 -2.36 -14.71
CA ALA A 56 -8.33 -2.62 -13.69
C ALA A 56 -7.07 -3.27 -14.30
N VAL A 57 -5.89 -2.91 -13.78
CA VAL A 57 -4.64 -3.54 -14.22
C VAL A 57 -4.57 -4.99 -13.75
N ASP A 58 -4.14 -5.90 -14.62
CA ASP A 58 -4.05 -7.35 -14.30
C ASP A 58 -2.96 -7.69 -13.28
N SER A 59 -2.04 -6.76 -13.01
CA SER A 59 -1.04 -6.93 -11.96
C SER A 59 -0.53 -5.58 -11.45
N ALA A 60 -0.48 -5.42 -10.13
CA ALA A 60 -0.10 -4.19 -9.45
C ALA A 60 1.11 -4.47 -8.55
N ARG A 61 2.32 -4.14 -9.03
CA ARG A 61 3.56 -4.26 -8.23
C ARG A 61 3.68 -3.07 -7.29
N LEU A 62 4.03 -3.36 -6.04
CA LEU A 62 4.28 -2.36 -5.00
C LEU A 62 5.77 -2.27 -4.71
N VAL A 63 6.34 -1.08 -4.86
CA VAL A 63 7.71 -0.75 -4.43
C VAL A 63 7.64 0.32 -3.34
N LEU A 64 8.26 0.06 -2.20
CA LEU A 64 8.36 1.01 -1.09
C LEU A 64 9.79 1.54 -0.99
N SER A 65 9.93 2.85 -0.93
CA SER A 65 11.21 3.52 -0.73
C SER A 65 11.20 4.45 0.49
N HIS A 66 12.33 4.51 1.18
CA HIS A 66 12.62 5.44 2.28
C HIS A 66 13.57 6.53 1.79
N HIS A 67 13.29 7.79 2.14
CA HIS A 67 14.13 8.93 1.79
C HIS A 67 15.07 9.26 2.96
N VAL A 68 16.37 9.06 2.76
CA VAL A 68 17.41 9.26 3.79
C VAL A 68 18.52 10.13 3.20
N ASP A 69 18.81 11.26 3.82
CA ASP A 69 19.90 12.18 3.43
C ASP A 69 19.90 12.60 1.94
N GLY A 70 18.72 12.64 1.31
CA GLY A 70 18.54 12.98 -0.10
C GLY A 70 18.54 11.79 -1.06
N ASP A 71 18.87 10.58 -0.57
CA ASP A 71 18.80 9.33 -1.33
C ASP A 71 17.43 8.65 -1.16
N MET A 72 17.03 7.91 -2.19
CA MET A 72 15.83 7.07 -2.16
C MET A 72 16.23 5.59 -2.13
N ILE A 73 15.99 4.95 -1.00
CA ILE A 73 16.40 3.55 -0.75
C ILE A 73 15.16 2.66 -0.82
N THR A 74 15.15 1.66 -1.71
CA THR A 74 14.09 0.66 -1.75
C THR A 74 14.20 -0.29 -0.57
N ILE A 75 13.13 -0.38 0.21
CA ILE A 75 13.04 -1.21 1.42
C ILE A 75 11.94 -2.27 1.35
N GLY A 76 11.14 -2.26 0.28
CA GLY A 76 10.12 -3.27 0.03
C GLY A 76 9.77 -3.35 -1.45
N ASP A 77 9.49 -4.56 -1.90
CA ASP A 77 9.13 -4.87 -3.28
C ASP A 77 8.27 -6.14 -3.28
N ASN A 78 7.04 -6.03 -3.75
CA ASN A 78 6.12 -7.16 -3.81
C ASN A 78 5.31 -7.13 -5.11
N LEU A 79 5.11 -8.32 -5.67
CA LEU A 79 4.18 -8.62 -6.74
C LEU A 79 3.45 -9.92 -6.37
N GLY A 80 2.18 -9.80 -6.02
CA GLY A 80 1.39 -10.93 -5.49
C GLY A 80 1.48 -11.00 -3.97
N TRP A 81 0.44 -10.54 -3.29
CA TRP A 81 0.37 -10.43 -1.83
C TRP A 81 0.45 -11.80 -1.15
N SER A 82 -0.04 -12.86 -1.79
CA SER A 82 0.02 -14.23 -1.29
C SER A 82 1.45 -14.79 -1.27
N THR A 83 2.35 -14.24 -2.08
CA THR A 83 3.78 -14.64 -2.11
C THR A 83 4.58 -14.07 -0.94
N HIS A 84 4.04 -13.05 -0.24
CA HIS A 84 4.70 -12.46 0.91
C HIS A 84 4.71 -13.46 2.09
N PRO A 85 5.85 -13.69 2.78
CA PRO A 85 5.93 -14.63 3.90
C PRO A 85 4.95 -14.36 5.05
N GLY A 86 4.55 -13.10 5.22
CA GLY A 86 3.54 -12.64 6.18
C GLY A 86 2.12 -12.50 5.64
N SER A 87 1.75 -13.20 4.56
CA SER A 87 0.44 -13.04 3.89
C SER A 87 -0.77 -13.28 4.81
N SER A 88 -0.69 -14.23 5.75
CA SER A 88 -1.74 -14.44 6.77
C SER A 88 -1.90 -13.23 7.69
N GLN A 89 -0.80 -12.68 8.19
CA GLN A 89 -0.80 -11.48 9.03
C GLN A 89 -1.28 -10.24 8.25
N ILE A 90 -0.93 -10.14 6.96
CA ILE A 90 -1.43 -9.09 6.06
C ILE A 90 -2.95 -9.17 5.95
N ALA A 91 -3.53 -10.36 5.77
CA ALA A 91 -4.97 -10.55 5.71
C ALA A 91 -5.66 -10.17 7.02
N GLU A 92 -5.13 -10.63 8.16
CA GLU A 92 -5.64 -10.31 9.49
C GLU A 92 -5.60 -8.80 9.79
N VAL A 93 -4.45 -8.15 9.51
CA VAL A 93 -4.29 -6.71 9.71
C VAL A 93 -5.15 -5.90 8.75
N SER A 94 -5.29 -6.34 7.49
CA SER A 94 -6.21 -5.72 6.53
C SER A 94 -7.64 -5.70 7.08
N ALA A 95 -8.13 -6.84 7.58
CA ALA A 95 -9.46 -6.95 8.16
C ALA A 95 -9.63 -6.05 9.40
N ARG A 96 -8.64 -6.03 10.29
CA ARG A 96 -8.63 -5.14 11.48
C ARG A 96 -8.63 -3.66 11.11
N ALA A 97 -7.94 -3.29 10.04
CA ALA A 97 -7.87 -1.92 9.53
C ALA A 97 -9.10 -1.49 8.71
N GLY A 98 -10.09 -2.39 8.53
CA GLY A 98 -11.27 -2.13 7.72
C GLY A 98 -11.03 -2.17 6.21
N ALA A 99 -9.88 -2.67 5.76
CA ALA A 99 -9.60 -2.90 4.36
C ALA A 99 -10.34 -4.14 3.86
N PHE A 100 -10.83 -4.10 2.61
CA PHE A 100 -11.48 -5.25 1.99
C PHE A 100 -10.48 -6.40 1.75
N ALA A 101 -10.99 -7.63 1.69
CA ALA A 101 -10.17 -8.80 1.40
C ALA A 101 -9.60 -8.75 -0.02
N LEU A 102 -8.34 -9.12 -0.17
CA LEU A 102 -7.74 -9.32 -1.49
C LEU A 102 -8.13 -10.70 -2.03
N GLU A 103 -8.38 -10.78 -3.33
CA GLU A 103 -8.67 -12.06 -3.98
C GLU A 103 -7.48 -13.02 -3.75
N PRO A 104 -7.72 -14.29 -3.36
CA PRO A 104 -6.67 -15.28 -3.27
C PRO A 104 -5.90 -15.41 -4.58
N ASP A 105 -4.57 -15.52 -4.50
CA ASP A 105 -3.65 -15.67 -5.63
C ASP A 105 -3.69 -14.54 -6.67
N SER A 106 -4.30 -13.40 -6.35
CA SER A 106 -4.23 -12.22 -7.20
C SER A 106 -2.83 -11.63 -7.26
N LEU A 107 -2.54 -10.96 -8.37
CA LEU A 107 -1.36 -10.12 -8.52
C LEU A 107 -1.58 -8.69 -7.98
N ASP A 108 -2.45 -8.55 -6.98
CA ASP A 108 -2.39 -7.42 -6.05
C ASP A 108 -1.15 -7.56 -5.16
N SER A 109 -0.68 -6.48 -4.56
CA SER A 109 0.50 -6.52 -3.70
C SER A 109 0.23 -5.88 -2.35
N ALA A 110 0.95 -6.37 -1.33
CA ALA A 110 0.86 -5.83 0.00
C ALA A 110 2.19 -5.95 0.75
N LEU A 111 2.47 -4.95 1.58
CA LEU A 111 3.59 -4.92 2.52
C LEU A 111 3.06 -4.57 3.90
N LEU A 112 3.57 -5.25 4.93
CA LEU A 112 3.28 -4.95 6.33
C LEU A 112 4.61 -4.83 7.08
N LEU A 113 4.97 -3.61 7.47
CA LEU A 113 6.30 -3.28 7.97
C LEU A 113 6.21 -2.38 9.21
N TRP A 114 7.15 -2.54 10.12
CA TRP A 114 7.48 -1.50 11.09
C TRP A 114 8.39 -0.48 10.42
N LEU A 115 7.95 0.77 10.37
CA LEU A 115 8.69 1.86 9.75
C LEU A 115 9.10 2.85 10.82
N GLU A 116 10.39 3.19 10.85
CA GLU A 116 10.91 4.29 11.66
C GLU A 116 10.27 5.63 11.26
N PRO A 117 10.32 6.66 12.12
CA PRO A 117 9.97 8.00 11.71
C PRO A 117 10.79 8.44 10.49
N GLY A 118 10.11 8.90 9.43
CA GLY A 118 10.73 9.14 8.14
C GLY A 118 9.75 9.43 7.02
N VAL A 119 10.31 9.71 5.83
CA VAL A 119 9.55 10.03 4.62
C VAL A 119 9.57 8.85 3.67
N TYR A 120 8.40 8.37 3.29
CA TYR A 120 8.24 7.16 2.49
C TYR A 120 7.47 7.41 1.21
N THR A 121 7.73 6.58 0.20
CA THR A 121 7.02 6.60 -1.07
C THR A 121 6.64 5.19 -1.46
N ALA A 122 5.33 4.92 -1.48
CA ALA A 122 4.77 3.72 -2.09
C ALA A 122 4.51 4.01 -3.58
N GLN A 123 5.13 3.22 -4.46
CA GLN A 123 4.92 3.29 -5.90
C GLN A 123 4.17 2.05 -6.37
N VAL A 124 3.07 2.27 -7.07
CA VAL A 124 2.33 1.21 -7.75
C VAL A 124 2.63 1.28 -9.25
N GLN A 125 3.12 0.17 -9.77
CA GLN A 125 3.56 0.01 -11.14
C GLN A 125 2.84 -1.19 -11.77
N PRO A 126 2.70 -1.25 -13.11
CA PRO A 126 2.28 -2.48 -13.76
C PRO A 126 3.26 -3.61 -13.40
N GLY A 127 2.75 -4.76 -12.95
CA GLY A 127 3.59 -5.90 -12.57
C GLY A 127 4.21 -6.63 -13.75
N GLN A 128 3.69 -6.41 -14.96
CA GLN A 128 4.23 -6.96 -16.21
C GLN A 128 4.39 -5.85 -17.27
N SER A 129 5.37 -6.03 -18.15
CA SER A 129 5.68 -5.06 -19.20
C SER A 129 4.51 -4.86 -20.17
N GLY A 130 4.24 -3.61 -20.53
CA GLY A 130 3.19 -3.24 -21.47
C GLY A 130 1.77 -3.19 -20.89
N GLN A 131 1.56 -3.62 -19.65
CA GLN A 131 0.26 -3.51 -18.99
C GLN A 131 -0.08 -2.06 -18.64
N SER A 132 -1.36 -1.73 -18.67
CA SER A 132 -1.93 -0.45 -18.26
C SER A 132 -3.34 -0.68 -17.75
N GLY A 133 -3.82 0.20 -16.89
CA GLY A 133 -5.16 0.09 -16.33
C GLY A 133 -5.29 0.90 -15.05
N THR A 134 -6.46 0.81 -14.44
CA THR A 134 -6.75 1.41 -13.15
C THR A 134 -6.13 0.57 -12.02
N ALA A 135 -5.46 1.24 -11.09
CA ALA A 135 -4.96 0.66 -9.85
C ALA A 135 -5.31 1.56 -8.65
N LEU A 136 -5.19 1.01 -7.46
CA LEU A 136 -5.43 1.68 -6.19
C LEU A 136 -4.20 1.50 -5.30
N VAL A 137 -3.72 2.60 -4.71
CA VAL A 137 -2.73 2.57 -3.64
C VAL A 137 -3.42 2.89 -2.33
N GLU A 138 -3.14 2.13 -1.29
CA GLU A 138 -3.69 2.33 0.06
C GLU A 138 -2.55 2.29 1.09
N VAL A 139 -2.61 3.18 2.08
CA VAL A 139 -1.69 3.21 3.23
C VAL A 139 -2.53 3.27 4.49
N TYR A 140 -2.24 2.39 5.44
CA TYR A 140 -2.91 2.31 6.74
C TYR A 140 -1.87 2.38 7.85
N GLN A 141 -2.07 3.27 8.83
CA GLN A 141 -1.39 3.17 10.11
C GLN A 141 -2.19 2.20 10.98
N THR A 142 -1.58 1.09 11.37
CA THR A 142 -2.29 -0.04 12.00
C THR A 142 -1.95 -0.21 13.48
N GLU A 143 -0.77 0.24 13.91
CA GLU A 143 -0.27 0.29 15.29
C GLU A 143 0.64 1.51 15.46
#